data_AF-A0A535YHF5-F1
#
_entry.id   AF-A0A535YHF5-F1
#
_cell.length_a   1.000
_cell.length_b   1.000
_cell.length_c   1.000
_cell.angle_alpha   90.00
_cell.angle_beta   90.00
_cell.angle_gamma   90.00
#
_symmetry.space_group_name_H-M   'P 1'
#
loop_
_entity.id
_entity.type
_entity.pdbx_description
1 polymer ?
#
loop_
_entity_poly.entity_id
_entity_poly.type
_entity_poly.pdbx_seq_one_letter_code
_entity_poly.pdbx_strand_id
1 'polypeptide(L)' 'MGATGVAKSDIGPIGVAYVAGEDWSARSEGGAIPRGSAVRVKRREGLSLIVEPSDSSPGRGAS' A
#
# COMPACT_ATOMS: atom_id res chain seq x y z
N MET A 1 -0.80 14.86 -0.99
CA MET A 1 -0.03 13.64 -1.37
C MET A 1 0.53 13.03 -0.09
N GLY A 2 0.39 11.72 0.07
CA GLY A 2 0.45 11.04 1.39
C GLY A 2 -0.82 10.28 1.74
N ALA A 3 -1.67 9.96 0.75
CA ALA A 3 -2.83 9.11 0.96
C ALA A 3 -2.38 7.74 1.51
N THR A 4 -3.13 7.24 2.48
CA THR A 4 -2.90 5.93 3.09
C THR A 4 -3.92 4.93 2.54
N GLY A 5 -3.51 3.68 2.43
CA GLY A 5 -4.35 2.59 1.96
C GLY A 5 -3.94 1.28 2.58
N VAL A 6 -4.49 0.19 2.05
CA VAL A 6 -4.19 -1.17 2.49
C VAL A 6 -3.82 -2.02 1.29
N ALA A 7 -2.76 -2.81 1.40
CA ALA A 7 -2.39 -3.78 0.39
C ALA A 7 -3.48 -4.87 0.29
N LYS A 8 -4.14 -5.02 -0.87
CA LYS A 8 -5.13 -6.09 -1.10
C LYS A 8 -4.51 -7.39 -1.60
N SER A 9 -3.32 -7.30 -2.19
CA SER A 9 -2.45 -8.43 -2.50
C SER A 9 -1.09 -8.18 -1.88
N ASP A 10 -0.23 -9.19 -1.93
CA ASP A 10 1.20 -8.97 -1.74
C ASP A 10 1.70 -8.03 -2.85
N ILE A 11 2.49 -7.03 -2.48
CA ILE A 11 3.06 -6.03 -3.39
C ILE A 11 4.57 -6.22 -3.36
N GLY A 12 5.12 -6.79 -4.44
CA GLY A 12 6.55 -7.07 -4.54
C GLY A 12 6.97 -7.62 -5.91
N PRO A 13 7.41 -6.76 -6.87
CA PRO A 13 7.39 -5.31 -6.83
C PRO A 13 6.01 -4.73 -7.17
N ILE A 14 5.12 -5.49 -7.81
CA ILE A 14 3.77 -5.05 -8.22
C ILE A 14 2.73 -5.82 -7.39
N GLY A 15 1.61 -5.17 -7.11
CA GLY A 15 0.41 -5.76 -6.52
C GLY A 15 -0.76 -4.79 -6.60
N VAL A 16 -1.74 -4.96 -5.71
CA VAL A 16 -2.95 -4.12 -5.65
C VAL A 16 -3.06 -3.49 -4.27
N ALA A 17 -3.34 -2.18 -4.23
CA ALA A 17 -3.65 -1.45 -3.01
C ALA A 17 -5.05 -0.82 -3.11
N TYR A 18 -5.78 -0.85 -1.99
CA TYR A 18 -7.01 -0.09 -1.84
C TYR A 18 -6.69 1.30 -1.31
N VAL A 19 -6.95 2.34 -2.10
CA VAL A 19 -6.65 3.73 -1.74
C VAL A 19 -7.86 4.58 -2.11
N ALA A 20 -8.31 5.41 -1.16
CA ALA A 20 -9.40 6.38 -1.38
C ALA A 20 -10.70 5.80 -1.96
N GLY A 21 -11.01 4.53 -1.65
CA GLY A 21 -12.23 3.88 -2.13
C GLY A 21 -12.05 3.03 -3.39
N GLU A 22 -10.87 3.02 -3.99
CA GLU A 22 -10.60 2.40 -5.28
C GLU A 22 -9.45 1.38 -5.22
N ASP A 23 -9.50 0.39 -6.11
CA ASP A 23 -8.43 -0.58 -6.33
C ASP A 23 -7.41 -0.03 -7.33
N TRP A 24 -6.18 0.18 -6.85
CA TRP A 24 -5.08 0.71 -7.64
C TRP A 24 -3.98 -0.32 -7.84
N SER A 25 -3.41 -0.33 -9.04
CA SER A 25 -2.13 -1.03 -9.29
C SER A 25 -1.05 -0.35 -8.44
N ALA A 26 -0.38 -1.10 -7.59
CA ALA A 26 0.60 -0.57 -6.66
C ALA A 26 1.98 -1.18 -6.95
N ARG A 27 3.01 -0.34 -6.88
CA ARG A 27 4.41 -0.75 -6.96
C ARG A 27 5.15 -0.35 -5.71
N SER A 28 5.84 -1.30 -5.08
CA SER A 28 6.72 -1.00 -3.94
C SER A 28 8.13 -0.65 -4.40
N GLU A 29 8.67 0.47 -3.92
CA GLU A 29 10.08 0.86 -4.08
C GLU A 29 10.96 0.42 -2.89
N GLY A 30 10.36 0.05 -1.74
CA GLY A 30 11.08 -0.16 -0.47
C GLY A 30 11.18 -1.61 0.03
N GLY A 31 10.62 -2.58 -0.71
CA GLY A 31 10.59 -3.99 -0.31
C GLY A 31 9.20 -4.62 -0.45
N ALA A 32 9.08 -5.92 -0.21
CA ALA A 32 7.79 -6.60 -0.30
C ALA A 32 6.84 -6.09 0.80
N ILE A 33 5.59 -5.81 0.42
CA ILE A 33 4.52 -5.41 1.33
C ILE A 33 3.48 -6.52 1.33
N PRO A 34 3.33 -7.27 2.44
CA PRO A 34 2.34 -8.34 2.53
C PRO A 34 0.91 -7.81 2.41
N ARG A 35 0.01 -8.64 1.88
CA ARG A 35 -1.43 -8.36 1.90
C ARG A 35 -1.90 -8.00 3.32
N GLY A 36 -2.76 -6.99 3.42
CA GLY A 36 -3.32 -6.48 4.67
C GLY A 36 -2.45 -5.41 5.34
N SER A 37 -1.22 -5.21 4.89
CA SER A 37 -0.35 -4.16 5.43
C SER A 37 -0.83 -2.78 5.02
N ALA A 38 -0.65 -1.81 5.93
CA ALA A 38 -0.89 -0.41 5.63
C ALA A 38 0.18 0.12 4.66
N VAL A 39 -0.25 0.86 3.64
CA VAL A 39 0.61 1.45 2.63
C VAL A 39 0.42 2.94 2.55
N ARG A 40 1.51 3.65 2.26
CA ARG A 40 1.49 5.09 1.99
C ARG A 40 1.85 5.34 0.53
N VAL A 41 1.02 6.14 -0.14
CA VAL A 41 1.28 6.56 -1.52
C VAL A 41 2.33 7.67 -1.52
N LYS A 42 3.48 7.40 -2.15
CA LYS A 42 4.53 8.39 -2.40
C LYS A 42 4.17 9.27 -3.60
N ARG A 43 3.87 8.62 -4.73
CA ARG A 43 3.53 9.28 -5.99
C ARG A 43 2.65 8.39 -6.86
N ARG A 44 1.98 8.99 -7.85
CA ARG A 44 1.25 8.28 -8.90
C ARG A 44 2.05 8.34 -10.19
N GLU A 45 2.23 7.19 -10.85
CA GLU A 45 2.81 7.07 -12.18
C GLU A 45 1.76 6.48 -13.14
N GLY A 46 1.09 7.35 -13.89
CA GLY A 46 -0.01 6.96 -14.78
C GLY A 46 -1.16 6.29 -14.02
N LEU A 47 -1.38 5.00 -14.31
CA LEU A 47 -2.39 4.15 -13.69
C LEU A 47 -1.86 3.31 -12.52
N SER A 48 -0.62 3.55 -12.08
CA SER A 48 0.00 2.86 -10.95
C SER A 48 0.36 3.83 -9.83
N LEU A 49 0.30 3.37 -8.59
CA LEU A 49 0.74 4.08 -7.40
C LEU A 49 2.08 3.53 -6.95
N ILE A 50 3.03 4.43 -6.71
CA ILE A 50 4.27 4.10 -6.04
C ILE A 50 4.02 4.22 -4.54
N VAL A 51 4.19 3.11 -3.82
CA VAL A 51 3.86 2.98 -2.41
C VAL A 51 5.06 2.53 -1.59
N GLU A 52 5.01 2.86 -0.30
CA GLU A 52 5.92 2.34 0.73
C GLU A 52 5.08 1.75 1.88
N PRO A 53 5.62 0.76 2.62
CA PRO A 53 4.99 0.31 3.85
C PRO A 53 4.91 1.49 4.83
N SER A 54 3.72 1.75 5.38
CA SER A 54 3.58 2.72 6.46
C SER A 54 3.86 2.01 7.78
N ASP A 55 4.71 2.61 8.61
CA ASP A 55 5.11 2.12 9.96
C ASP A 55 3.94 1.97 10.96
N SER A 56 2.70 2.16 10.54
CA SER A 56 1.52 1.75 11.30
C SER A 56 1.48 0.23 11.38
N SER A 57 2.22 -0.29 12.36
CA SER A 57 2.23 -1.69 12.78
C SER A 57 0.78 -2.22 12.80
N PRO A 58 0.44 -3.25 12.02
CA PRO A 58 -0.85 -3.92 12.15
C PRO A 58 -0.80 -4.78 13.41
N GLY A 59 -0.93 -4.18 14.59
CA GLY A 59 -0.79 -4.96 15.82
C GLY A 59 -0.72 -4.18 17.13
N ARG A 60 -1.74 -3.39 17.48
CA ARG A 60 -2.23 -3.29 18.87
C ARG A 60 -3.58 -2.59 18.91
N GLY A 61 -4.66 -3.37 18.82
CA GLY A 61 -6.01 -2.84 19.03
C GLY A 61 -7.12 -3.75 18.55
N ALA A 62 -7.36 -4.87 19.25
CA ALA A 62 -8.68 -5.43 19.50
C ALA A 62 -8.55 -6.70 20.37
N SER A 63 -8.92 -6.51 21.65
CA SER A 63 -9.32 -7.46 22.71
C SER A 63 -8.38 -8.60 23.13
#